data_AF-A0A8C7WWM6-F1
#
_entry.id   AF-A0A8C7WWM6-F1
#
_cell.length_a   1.000
_cell.length_b   1.000
_cell.length_c   1.000
_cell.angle_alpha   90.00
_cell.angle_beta   90.00
_cell.angle_gamma   90.00
#
_symmetry.space_group_name_H-M   'P 1'
#
loop_
_entity.id
_entity.type
_entity.pdbx_description
1 polymer ?
#
loop_
_entity_poly.entity_id
_entity_poly.type
_entity_poly.pdbx_seq_one_letter_code
_entity_poly.pdbx_strand_id
1 'polypeptide(L)'
;MADFWLISVPLDKTTSASVEKLKRAITKTQLCSNWKFSIPDLKVGVLDSLLNVSDNFSKLDTLTESVIKQTCQCMNEVMEPSEDKVHPNILVHGVNMMKYVTKFQWDTAKYPPALPLSSLVDIISKVHPM
;
A
#
# COMPACT_ATOMS: atom_id res chain seq x y z
N MET A 1 -3.19 -16.61 6.61
CA MET A 1 -2.60 -15.39 6.02
C MET A 1 -3.59 -14.89 4.98
N ALA A 2 -3.93 -13.60 4.97
CA ALA A 2 -4.83 -13.06 3.96
C ALA A 2 -3.98 -12.41 2.86
N ASP A 3 -4.04 -12.94 1.64
CA ASP A 3 -3.31 -12.41 0.51
C ASP A 3 -4.10 -11.26 -0.11
N PHE A 4 -3.42 -10.13 -0.34
CA PHE A 4 -3.99 -8.96 -1.00
C PHE A 4 -3.31 -8.77 -2.35
N TRP A 5 -4.12 -8.46 -3.37
CA TRP A 5 -3.63 -8.16 -4.71
C TRP A 5 -3.97 -6.71 -5.04
N LEU A 6 -2.95 -5.91 -5.36
CA LEU A 6 -3.13 -4.56 -5.88
C LEU A 6 -3.02 -4.61 -7.40
N ILE A 7 -4.08 -4.16 -8.09
CA ILE A 7 -4.16 -4.20 -9.55
C ILE A 7 -4.51 -2.81 -10.07
N SER A 8 -3.71 -2.31 -11.01
CA SER A 8 -4.02 -1.10 -11.78
C SER A 8 -4.48 -1.47 -13.18
N VAL A 9 -5.54 -0.82 -13.66
CA VAL A 9 -5.97 -0.91 -15.06
C VAL A 9 -5.95 0.49 -15.69
N PRO A 10 -5.54 0.62 -16.97
CA PRO A 10 -5.57 1.89 -17.65
C PRO A 10 -7.01 2.42 -17.75
N LEU A 11 -7.18 3.69 -17.45
CA LEU A 11 -8.43 4.42 -17.66
C LEU A 11 -8.52 4.81 -19.13
N ASP A 12 -9.58 4.39 -19.81
CA ASP A 12 -9.89 4.90 -21.15
C ASP A 12 -10.46 6.33 -21.03
N LYS A 13 -10.17 7.20 -21.99
CA LYS A 13 -10.26 8.68 -21.87
C LYS A 13 -11.64 9.22 -21.51
N THR A 14 -12.69 8.42 -21.61
CA THR A 14 -14.08 8.87 -21.42
C THR A 14 -14.92 7.97 -20.53
N THR A 15 -14.47 6.76 -20.20
CA THR A 15 -15.32 5.81 -19.47
C THR A 15 -14.48 4.89 -18.61
N SER A 16 -14.88 4.69 -17.35
CA SER A 16 -14.34 3.65 -16.46
C SER A 16 -14.66 2.22 -16.93
N ALA A 17 -14.88 2.01 -18.22
CA ALA A 17 -15.34 0.78 -18.84
C ALA A 17 -14.39 -0.40 -18.58
N SER A 18 -13.06 -0.17 -18.60
CA SER A 18 -12.06 -1.19 -18.28
C SER A 18 -12.15 -1.63 -16.81
N VAL A 19 -12.35 -0.69 -15.89
CA VAL A 19 -12.57 -0.97 -14.46
C VAL A 19 -13.87 -1.74 -14.27
N GLU A 20 -14.96 -1.32 -14.92
CA GLU A 20 -16.26 -1.98 -14.82
C GLU A 20 -16.25 -3.38 -15.47
N LYS A 21 -15.46 -3.58 -16.54
CA LYS A 21 -15.23 -4.91 -17.12
C LYS A 21 -14.48 -5.81 -16.15
N LEU A 22 -13.43 -5.31 -15.50
CA LEU A 22 -12.69 -6.06 -14.48
C LEU A 22 -13.61 -6.42 -13.30
N LYS A 23 -14.37 -5.45 -12.77
CA LYS A 23 -15.34 -5.70 -11.70
C LYS A 23 -16.36 -6.76 -12.09
N ARG A 24 -16.95 -6.68 -13.29
CA ARG A 24 -17.90 -7.69 -13.77
C ARG A 24 -17.28 -9.09 -13.87
N ALA A 25 -16.03 -9.19 -14.33
CA ALA A 25 -15.32 -10.47 -14.38
C ALA A 25 -15.11 -11.04 -12.96
N ILE A 26 -14.72 -10.21 -12.00
CA ILE A 26 -14.55 -10.59 -10.59
C ILE A 26 -15.89 -11.01 -9.95
N THR A 27 -16.95 -10.22 -10.14
CA THR A 27 -18.29 -10.54 -9.62
C THR A 27 -18.83 -11.83 -10.21
N LYS A 28 -18.52 -12.13 -11.48
CA LYS A 28 -18.92 -13.38 -12.14
C LYS A 28 -18.23 -14.60 -11.55
N THR A 29 -16.96 -14.50 -11.17
CA THR A 29 -16.21 -15.64 -10.61
C THR A 29 -16.44 -15.81 -9.11
N GLN A 30 -16.83 -14.75 -8.39
CA GLN A 30 -17.00 -14.73 -6.92
C GLN A 30 -15.78 -15.23 -6.13
N LEU A 31 -14.60 -15.19 -6.73
CA LEU A 31 -13.36 -15.70 -6.11
C LEU A 31 -12.68 -14.68 -5.20
N CYS A 32 -13.00 -13.39 -5.33
CA CYS A 32 -12.39 -12.34 -4.53
C CYS A 32 -13.33 -11.16 -4.25
N SER A 33 -13.09 -10.49 -3.12
CA SER A 33 -13.66 -9.19 -2.81
C SER A 33 -12.75 -8.10 -3.37
N ASN A 34 -13.34 -7.04 -3.94
CA ASN A 34 -12.59 -5.91 -4.49
C ASN A 34 -12.99 -4.60 -3.81
N TRP A 35 -12.00 -3.73 -3.61
CA TRP A 35 -12.18 -2.39 -3.04
C TRP A 35 -11.42 -1.39 -3.90
N LYS A 36 -11.94 -0.16 -4.00
CA LYS A 36 -11.27 0.91 -4.74
C LYS A 36 -10.09 1.44 -3.91
N PHE A 37 -8.88 1.36 -4.47
CA PHE A 37 -7.69 1.99 -3.91
C PHE A 37 -7.53 3.39 -4.53
N SER A 38 -7.77 4.45 -3.76
CA SER A 38 -7.77 5.82 -4.28
C SER A 38 -6.40 6.47 -4.09
N ILE A 39 -5.75 6.82 -5.21
CA ILE A 39 -4.49 7.55 -5.25
C ILE A 39 -4.79 8.93 -5.88
N PRO A 40 -4.32 10.04 -5.29
CA PRO A 40 -4.50 11.37 -5.85
C PRO A 40 -3.64 11.56 -7.11
N ASP A 41 -3.92 12.62 -7.87
CA ASP A 41 -3.04 13.02 -8.97
C ASP A 41 -1.68 13.49 -8.42
N LEU A 42 -0.67 12.63 -8.56
CA LEU A 42 0.69 12.91 -8.12
C LEU A 42 1.44 13.66 -9.21
N LYS A 43 2.23 14.66 -8.81
CA LYS A 43 3.06 15.43 -9.74
C LYS A 43 4.26 14.59 -10.20
N VAL A 44 4.10 13.97 -11.36
CA VAL A 44 5.17 13.26 -12.08
C VAL A 44 6.04 14.25 -12.86
N GLY A 45 7.35 14.05 -12.81
CA GLY A 45 8.34 14.84 -13.55
C GLY A 45 8.52 14.34 -14.98
N VAL A 46 9.72 14.50 -15.52
CA VAL A 46 10.12 13.90 -16.80
C VAL A 46 10.37 12.40 -16.65
N LEU A 47 10.40 11.67 -17.76
CA LEU A 47 10.58 10.22 -17.78
C LEU A 47 11.84 9.77 -17.03
N ASP A 48 12.95 10.49 -17.16
CA ASP A 48 14.20 10.19 -16.45
C ASP A 48 14.02 10.23 -14.93
N SER A 49 13.31 11.24 -14.42
CA SER A 49 12.98 11.33 -13.00
C SER A 49 12.08 10.18 -12.55
N LEU A 50 11.15 9.72 -13.41
CA LEU A 50 10.27 8.58 -13.11
C LEU A 50 11.07 7.27 -13.02
N LEU A 51 12.02 7.05 -13.93
CA LEU A 51 12.91 5.88 -13.92
C LEU A 51 13.74 5.85 -12.63
N ASN A 52 14.41 6.95 -12.31
CA ASN A 52 15.17 7.06 -11.06
C ASN A 52 14.29 6.83 -9.81
N VAL A 53 13.09 7.40 -9.80
CA VAL A 53 12.13 7.18 -8.70
C VAL A 53 11.67 5.72 -8.63
N SER A 54 11.46 5.04 -9.75
CA SER A 54 11.09 3.62 -9.78
C SER A 54 12.16 2.73 -9.14
N ASP A 55 13.44 2.99 -9.44
CA ASP A 55 14.56 2.25 -8.84
C ASP A 55 14.64 2.49 -7.33
N ASN A 56 14.44 3.73 -6.89
CA ASN A 56 14.45 4.10 -5.48
C ASN A 56 13.26 3.49 -4.72
N PHE A 57 12.06 3.45 -5.33
CA PHE A 57 10.89 2.79 -4.75
C PHE A 57 11.11 1.29 -4.56
N SER A 58 11.71 0.60 -5.53
CA SER A 58 12.01 -0.83 -5.40
C SER A 58 12.93 -1.15 -4.21
N LYS A 59 13.96 -0.32 -4.02
CA LYS A 59 14.86 -0.43 -2.85
C LYS A 59 14.12 -0.12 -1.54
N LEU A 60 13.33 0.95 -1.52
CA LEU A 60 12.55 1.36 -0.36
C LEU A 60 11.52 0.30 0.06
N ASP A 61 10.86 -0.34 -0.90
CA ASP A 61 9.89 -1.41 -0.68
C ASP A 61 10.57 -2.61 0.00
N THR A 62 11.70 -3.07 -0.56
CA THR A 62 12.49 -4.17 0.02
C THR A 62 12.95 -3.86 1.45
N LEU A 63 13.44 -2.63 1.69
CA LEU A 63 13.86 -2.19 3.02
C LEU A 63 12.67 -2.15 4.00
N THR A 64 11.55 -1.58 3.58
CA THR A 64 10.34 -1.46 4.40
C THR A 64 9.80 -2.82 4.78
N GLU A 65 9.73 -3.75 3.83
CA GLU A 65 9.31 -5.13 4.08
C GLU A 65 10.24 -5.83 5.09
N SER A 66 11.56 -5.66 4.93
CA SER A 66 12.55 -6.23 5.85
C SER A 66 12.36 -5.72 7.27
N VAL A 67 12.21 -4.40 7.44
CA VAL A 67 12.02 -3.80 8.77
C VAL A 67 10.69 -4.24 9.40
N ILE A 68 9.60 -4.27 8.64
CA ILE A 68 8.31 -4.76 9.14
C ILE A 68 8.43 -6.22 9.58
N LYS A 69 9.07 -7.08 8.79
CA LYS A 69 9.29 -8.49 9.13
C LYS A 69 10.10 -8.65 10.41
N GLN A 70 11.21 -7.92 10.53
CA GLN A 70 12.04 -7.93 11.75
C GLN A 70 11.27 -7.42 12.97
N THR A 71 10.47 -6.35 12.81
CA THR A 71 9.65 -5.80 13.90
C THR A 71 8.61 -6.81 14.37
N CYS A 72 7.91 -7.48 13.44
CA CYS A 72 6.97 -8.55 13.77
C CYS A 72 7.66 -9.74 14.46
N GLN A 73 8.86 -10.12 14.01
CA GLN A 73 9.65 -11.19 14.64
C GLN A 73 10.04 -10.82 16.07
N CYS A 74 10.62 -9.63 16.29
CA CYS A 74 10.98 -9.15 17.62
C CYS A 74 9.76 -9.10 18.55
N MET A 75 8.62 -8.62 18.06
CA MET A 75 7.38 -8.58 18.84
C MET A 75 6.87 -9.99 19.20
N ASN A 76 7.02 -10.97 18.31
CA ASN A 76 6.70 -12.37 18.60
C ASN A 76 7.68 -13.04 19.57
N GLU A 77 8.94 -12.63 19.60
CA GLU A 77 9.95 -13.14 20.55
C GLU A 77 9.72 -12.58 21.97
N VAL A 78 9.26 -11.33 22.07
CA VAL A 78 8.99 -10.65 23.35
C VAL A 78 7.63 -11.00 23.93
N MET A 79 6.61 -11.26 23.09
CA MET A 79 5.33 -11.80 23.55
C MET A 79 5.52 -13.27 23.95
N GLU A 80 5.30 -13.59 25.24
CA GLU A 80 5.28 -14.99 25.69
C GLU A 80 4.28 -15.82 24.87
N PRO A 81 4.54 -17.12 24.65
CA PRO A 81 3.68 -18.01 23.91
C PRO A 81 2.41 -18.32 24.72
N SER A 82 1.50 -17.35 24.87
CA SER A 82 0.13 -17.65 25.22
C SER A 82 -0.48 -18.36 24.02
N GLU A 83 -0.61 -19.68 24.15
CA GLU A 83 -1.40 -20.51 23.24
C GLU A 83 -2.77 -19.83 23.04
N ASP A 84 -3.18 -19.71 21.79
CA ASP A 84 -4.42 -19.06 21.32
C ASP A 84 -4.33 -17.53 21.05
N LYS A 85 -3.99 -17.22 19.79
CA LYS A 85 -4.25 -15.97 19.04
C LYS A 85 -3.17 -14.86 19.08
N VAL A 86 -1.96 -15.18 18.62
CA VAL A 86 -0.91 -14.18 18.30
C VAL A 86 -1.27 -13.27 17.10
N HIS A 87 -2.29 -13.61 16.31
CA HIS A 87 -2.56 -12.94 15.03
C HIS A 87 -3.49 -11.69 14.94
N PRO A 88 -3.98 -11.04 16.02
CA PRO A 88 -4.73 -9.79 15.89
C PRO A 88 -4.06 -8.51 16.42
N ASN A 89 -2.90 -8.58 17.11
CA ASN A 89 -2.38 -7.41 17.85
C ASN A 89 -1.72 -6.32 16.99
N ILE A 90 -1.46 -6.57 15.70
CA ILE A 90 -0.90 -5.54 14.81
C ILE A 90 -2.06 -4.70 14.27
N LEU A 91 -2.28 -3.56 14.93
CA LEU A 91 -3.24 -2.55 14.52
C LEU A 91 -2.52 -1.39 13.83
N VAL A 92 -3.05 -0.95 12.69
CA VAL A 92 -2.59 0.26 12.00
C VAL A 92 -3.53 1.39 12.40
N HIS A 93 -3.04 2.41 13.09
CA HIS A 93 -3.87 3.51 13.63
C HIS A 93 -5.10 3.01 14.43
N GLY A 94 -4.94 1.94 15.21
CA GLY A 94 -6.02 1.36 16.02
C GLY A 94 -7.06 0.56 15.23
N VAL A 95 -6.86 0.32 13.94
CA VAL A 95 -7.71 -0.57 13.13
C VAL A 95 -6.93 -1.79 12.65
N ASN A 96 -7.62 -2.92 12.45
CA ASN A 96 -6.97 -4.11 11.90
C ASN A 96 -6.52 -3.86 10.44
N MET A 97 -5.47 -4.59 10.03
CA MET A 97 -4.86 -4.44 8.71
C MET A 97 -5.86 -4.60 7.56
N MET A 98 -6.81 -5.55 7.67
CA MET A 98 -7.84 -5.74 6.63
C MET A 98 -8.71 -4.49 6.47
N LYS A 99 -9.19 -3.88 7.56
CA LYS A 99 -9.99 -2.65 7.49
C LYS A 99 -9.17 -1.47 6.99
N TYR A 100 -7.89 -1.39 7.36
CA TYR A 100 -7.00 -0.36 6.87
C TYR A 100 -6.82 -0.44 5.35
N VAL A 101 -6.48 -1.62 4.81
CA VAL A 101 -6.25 -1.81 3.36
C VAL A 101 -7.53 -1.58 2.54
N THR A 102 -8.67 -2.10 3.01
CA THR A 102 -9.95 -1.98 2.30
C THR A 102 -10.56 -0.57 2.34
N LYS A 103 -10.12 0.27 3.28
CA LYS A 103 -10.56 1.66 3.43
C LYS A 103 -9.39 2.65 3.30
N PHE A 104 -8.34 2.27 2.58
CA PHE A 104 -7.16 3.09 2.42
C PHE A 104 -7.54 4.49 1.90
N GLN A 105 -6.95 5.51 2.53
CA GLN A 105 -7.01 6.89 2.09
C GLN A 105 -5.61 7.46 2.09
N TRP A 106 -5.30 8.23 1.06
CA TRP A 106 -4.05 8.94 0.98
C TRP A 106 -4.00 10.04 2.04
N ASP A 107 -2.97 10.02 2.89
CA ASP A 107 -2.74 11.07 3.88
C ASP A 107 -2.13 12.29 3.20
N THR A 108 -3.00 13.22 2.76
CA THR A 108 -2.60 14.44 2.05
C THR A 108 -1.86 15.44 2.95
N ALA A 109 -2.01 15.32 4.28
CA ALA A 109 -1.31 16.18 5.23
C ALA A 109 0.14 15.72 5.39
N LYS A 110 0.35 14.41 5.52
CA LYS A 110 1.68 13.80 5.63
C LYS A 110 2.41 13.72 4.29
N TYR A 111 1.68 13.46 3.21
CA TYR A 111 2.21 13.30 1.86
C TYR A 111 1.45 14.18 0.85
N PRO A 112 1.74 15.49 0.78
CA PRO A 112 0.98 16.41 -0.08
C PRO A 112 1.11 16.07 -1.59
N PRO A 113 0.00 15.85 -2.33
CA PRO A 113 0.06 15.49 -3.76
C PRO A 113 0.67 16.57 -4.66
N ALA A 114 0.69 17.82 -4.19
CA ALA A 114 1.29 18.95 -4.89
C ALA A 114 2.83 18.87 -4.97
N LEU A 115 3.46 18.09 -4.10
CA LEU A 115 4.91 17.86 -4.13
C LEU A 115 5.29 16.95 -5.30
N PRO A 116 6.49 17.14 -5.89
CA PRO A 116 6.99 16.22 -6.89
C PRO A 116 7.21 14.83 -6.28
N LEU A 117 7.05 13.80 -7.10
CA LEU A 117 7.16 12.41 -6.66
C LEU A 117 8.50 12.10 -5.96
N SER A 118 9.61 12.70 -6.42
CA SER A 118 10.92 12.56 -5.78
C SER A 118 10.92 13.06 -4.33
N SER A 119 10.31 14.22 -4.05
CA SER A 119 10.20 14.74 -2.68
C SER A 119 9.32 13.86 -1.80
N LEU A 120 8.26 13.27 -2.35
CA LEU A 120 7.44 12.30 -1.61
C LEU A 120 8.24 11.05 -1.23
N VAL A 121 9.05 10.53 -2.16
CA VAL A 121 9.97 9.40 -1.90
C VAL A 121 10.95 9.76 -0.80
N ASP A 122 11.55 10.95 -0.84
CA ASP A 122 12.49 11.40 0.19
C ASP A 122 11.83 11.51 1.56
N ILE A 123 10.59 12.04 1.63
CA ILE A 123 9.83 12.11 2.88
C ILE A 123 9.59 10.70 3.42
N ILE A 124 9.09 9.78 2.60
CA ILE A 124 8.81 8.39 3.02
C ILE A 124 10.10 7.70 3.47
N SER A 125 11.20 7.87 2.73
CA SER A 125 12.50 7.24 3.04
C SER A 125 13.12 7.79 4.33
N LYS A 126 12.84 9.04 4.68
CA LYS A 126 13.32 9.69 5.91
C LYS A 126 12.47 9.38 7.13
N VAL A 127 11.25 8.85 6.97
CA VAL A 127 10.48 8.30 8.09
C VAL A 127 11.15 6.99 8.49
N HIS A 128 12.25 7.12 9.22
CA HIS A 128 12.93 6.01 9.85
C HIS A 128 11.94 5.41 10.87
N PRO A 129 11.66 4.10 10.83
CA PRO A 129 10.87 3.46 11.86
C PRO A 129 11.66 3.56 13.16
N MET A 130 11.20 4.43 14.06
CA MET A 130 11.59 4.41 15.47
C MET A 130 10.86 3.28 16.18
#